data_AF-A0A940SZI4-F1
#
_entry.id   AF-A0A940SZI4-F1
#
_cell.length_a   1.000
_cell.length_b   1.000
_cell.length_c   1.000
_cell.angle_alpha   90.00
_cell.angle_beta   90.00
_cell.angle_gamma   90.00
#
_symmetry.space_group_name_H-M   'P 1'
#
loop_
_entity.id
_entity.type
_entity.pdbx_description
1 polymer ?
#
loop_
_entity_poly.entity_id
_entity_poly.type
_entity_poly.pdbx_seq_one_letter_code
_entity_poly.pdbx_strand_id
1 'polypeptide(L)'
;MGELRKTYDVEFKHKAVKMFINDMMGYKTVAKALGINDNMVWRWVAHYEKEALAGLEEKRGKSVGSSKGRPKVQAMSPEQELERLRAENEYLKKLWALQRGQNDGKGPMNTSS
;
A
#
# COMPACT_ATOMS: atom_id res chain seq x y z
N MET A 1 -2.09 15.88 -21.90
CA MET A 1 -0.71 16.06 -21.39
C MET A 1 -0.82 16.44 -19.92
N GLY A 2 -0.19 15.69 -19.01
CA GLY A 2 -0.24 16.03 -17.57
C GLY A 2 0.72 17.17 -17.26
N GLU A 3 0.24 18.25 -16.65
CA GLU A 3 1.11 19.35 -16.23
C GLU A 3 2.09 18.90 -15.15
N LEU A 4 3.36 19.29 -15.31
CA LEU A 4 4.38 19.10 -14.27
C LEU A 4 3.97 19.85 -13.00
N ARG A 5 3.82 19.12 -11.90
CA ARG A 5 3.55 19.71 -10.60
C ARG A 5 4.78 20.48 -10.14
N LYS A 6 4.63 21.78 -9.87
CA LYS A 6 5.67 22.63 -9.29
C LYS A 6 6.01 22.16 -7.87
N THR A 7 7.28 21.91 -7.61
CA THR A 7 7.82 21.63 -6.27
C THR A 7 8.53 22.87 -5.74
N TYR A 8 8.40 23.09 -4.44
CA TYR A 8 9.03 24.22 -3.75
C TYR A 8 10.00 23.72 -2.70
N ASP A 9 11.13 24.41 -2.60
CA ASP A 9 12.15 24.12 -1.61
C ASP A 9 11.65 24.37 -0.18
N VAL A 10 12.23 23.69 0.80
CA VAL A 10 11.89 23.82 2.22
C VAL A 10 12.14 25.25 2.71
N GLU A 11 13.22 25.89 2.28
CA GLU A 11 13.52 27.28 2.65
C GLU A 11 12.45 28.25 2.13
N PHE A 12 12.00 28.03 0.90
CA PHE A 12 10.93 28.84 0.30
C PHE A 12 9.61 28.68 1.06
N LYS A 13 9.24 27.44 1.39
CA LYS A 13 8.05 27.14 2.21
C LYS A 13 8.16 27.78 3.59
N HIS A 14 9.33 27.70 4.22
CA HIS A 14 9.56 28.26 5.54
C HIS A 14 9.47 29.79 5.54
N LYS A 15 9.98 30.45 4.48
CA LYS A 15 9.81 31.90 4.28
C LYS A 15 8.34 32.29 4.22
N ALA A 16 7.51 31.54 3.50
CA ALA A 16 6.08 31.80 3.42
C ALA A 16 5.38 31.70 4.79
N VAL A 17 5.71 30.67 5.57
CA VAL A 17 5.18 30.50 6.93
C VAL A 17 5.66 31.60 7.87
N LYS A 18 6.94 32.00 7.78
CA LYS A 18 7.48 33.12 8.57
C LYS A 18 6.79 34.44 8.27
N MET A 19 6.49 34.74 7.00
CA MET A 19 5.72 35.94 6.64
C MET A 19 4.31 35.92 7.24
N PHE A 20 3.67 34.75 7.28
CA PHE A 20 2.37 34.61 7.95
C PHE A 20 2.46 34.87 9.47
N ILE A 21 3.43 34.24 10.14
CA ILE A 21 3.56 34.31 11.61
C ILE A 21 4.11 35.66 12.07
N ASN A 22 5.17 36.18 11.45
CA ASN A 22 5.86 37.40 11.91
C ASN A 22 5.15 38.67 11.46
N ASP A 23 4.69 38.73 10.20
CA ASP A 23 4.10 39.95 9.65
C ASP A 23 2.57 39.99 9.86
N MET A 24 1.99 38.98 10.54
CA MET A 24 0.54 38.76 10.72
C MET A 24 -0.25 38.94 9.42
N MET A 25 0.35 38.56 8.29
CA MET A 25 -0.27 38.70 6.98
C MET A 25 -1.25 37.57 6.72
N GLY A 26 -2.40 37.88 6.12
CA GLY A 26 -3.33 36.85 5.67
C GLY A 26 -2.76 35.98 4.54
N TYR A 27 -3.26 34.75 4.41
CA TYR A 27 -2.82 33.78 3.40
C TYR A 27 -2.78 34.35 1.97
N LYS A 28 -3.80 35.13 1.60
CA LYS A 28 -3.90 35.78 0.27
C LYS A 28 -2.80 36.81 0.03
N THR A 29 -2.42 37.56 1.07
CA THR A 29 -1.38 38.58 0.99
C THR A 29 -0.01 37.94 0.81
N VAL A 30 0.30 36.92 1.62
CA VAL A 30 1.54 36.13 1.49
C VAL A 30 1.62 35.45 0.13
N ALA A 31 0.52 34.86 -0.33
CA ALA A 31 0.44 34.20 -1.63
C ALA A 31 0.69 35.18 -2.79
N LYS A 32 0.11 36.38 -2.74
CA LYS A 32 0.33 37.44 -3.73
C LYS A 32 1.78 37.92 -3.72
N ALA A 33 2.38 38.09 -2.55
CA ALA A 33 3.78 38.50 -2.40
C ALA A 33 4.77 37.47 -2.97
N LEU A 34 4.44 36.18 -2.85
CA LEU A 34 5.27 35.08 -3.34
C LEU A 34 4.88 34.57 -4.73
N GLY A 35 3.81 35.09 -5.33
CA GLY A 35 3.29 34.65 -6.64
C GLY A 35 2.79 33.21 -6.66
N ILE A 36 2.29 32.70 -5.53
CA ILE A 36 1.80 31.32 -5.37
C ILE A 36 0.30 31.29 -5.06
N ASN A 37 -0.27 30.09 -5.02
CA ASN A 37 -1.66 29.91 -4.62
C ASN A 37 -1.80 29.98 -3.09
N ASP A 38 -2.84 30.64 -2.60
CA ASP A 38 -3.14 30.85 -1.18
C ASP A 38 -3.39 29.54 -0.43
N ASN A 39 -3.97 28.54 -1.10
CA ASN A 39 -4.14 27.20 -0.54
C ASN A 39 -2.79 26.52 -0.26
N MET A 40 -1.73 26.84 -1.02
CA MET A 40 -0.38 26.29 -0.72
C MET A 40 0.17 26.87 0.58
N VAL A 41 0.00 28.18 0.79
CA VAL A 41 0.42 28.85 2.03
C VAL A 41 -0.32 28.24 3.22
N TRP A 42 -1.65 28.10 3.12
CA TRP A 42 -2.45 27.48 4.18
C TRP A 42 -1.97 26.06 4.53
N ARG A 43 -1.71 25.22 3.52
CA ARG A 43 -1.18 23.86 3.73
C ARG A 43 0.17 23.88 4.42
N TRP A 44 1.09 24.75 4.02
CA TRP A 44 2.41 24.84 4.64
C TRP A 44 2.34 25.30 6.09
N VAL A 45 1.49 26.30 6.40
CA VAL A 45 1.25 26.74 7.78
C VAL A 45 0.69 25.60 8.61
N ALA A 46 -0.36 24.91 8.13
CA ALA A 46 -0.96 23.78 8.84
C ALA A 46 0.01 22.60 9.07
N HIS A 47 0.92 22.35 8.13
CA HIS A 47 1.98 21.34 8.32
C HIS A 47 3.05 21.81 9.29
N TYR A 48 3.42 23.09 9.26
CA TYR A 48 4.38 23.68 10.19
C TYR A 48 3.85 23.70 11.63
N GLU A 49 2.56 23.95 11.85
CA GLU A 49 1.96 23.86 13.19
C GLU A 49 2.00 22.44 13.78
N LYS A 50 1.98 21.40 12.93
CA LYS A 50 1.98 20.00 13.36
C LYS A 50 3.39 19.41 13.53
N GLU A 51 4.27 19.71 12.59
CA GLU A 51 5.58 19.03 12.44
C GLU A 51 6.75 20.03 12.29
N ALA A 52 6.52 21.33 12.51
CA ALA A 52 7.52 22.40 12.32
C ALA A 52 8.20 22.32 10.94
N LEU A 53 9.54 22.42 10.91
CA LEU A 53 10.32 22.34 9.67
C LEU A 53 10.17 20.98 8.95
N ALA A 54 10.03 19.88 9.68
CA ALA A 54 9.85 18.55 9.09
C ALA A 54 8.53 18.43 8.30
N GLY A 55 7.53 19.23 8.67
CA GLY A 55 6.26 19.34 7.94
C GLY A 55 6.38 20.01 6.56
N LEU A 56 7.45 20.76 6.32
CA LEU A 56 7.69 21.47 5.06
C LEU A 56 8.54 20.66 4.08
N GLU A 57 9.21 19.60 4.54
CA GLU A 57 10.02 18.73 3.70
C GLU A 57 9.19 18.04 2.62
N GLU A 58 9.74 17.98 1.40
CA GLU A 58 9.15 17.17 0.34
C GLU A 58 9.37 15.68 0.66
N LYS A 59 8.28 14.96 0.91
CA LYS A 59 8.28 13.52 1.23
C LYS A 59 8.00 12.65 -0.01
N ARG A 60 7.58 13.24 -1.13
CA ARG A 60 7.32 12.51 -2.38
C ARG A 60 8.62 11.93 -2.95
N GLY A 61 8.57 10.67 -3.39
CA GLY A 61 9.70 10.00 -4.03
C GLY A 61 10.81 9.52 -3.08
N LYS A 62 10.73 9.83 -1.78
CA LYS A 62 11.70 9.39 -0.75
C LYS A 62 11.37 8.02 -0.13
N SER A 63 10.41 7.27 -0.68
CA SER A 63 10.16 5.89 -0.26
C SER A 63 11.30 5.00 -0.75
N VAL A 64 12.32 4.81 0.08
CA VAL A 64 13.39 3.81 -0.14
C VAL A 64 12.91 2.38 0.16
N GLY A 65 11.66 2.20 0.62
CA GLY A 65 11.13 0.89 0.99
C GLY A 65 9.69 0.69 0.56
N SER A 66 9.49 -0.39 -0.20
CA SER A 66 8.21 -1.01 -0.56
C SER A 66 7.16 -0.10 -1.17
N SER A 67 7.06 -0.17 -2.50
CA SER A 67 5.81 -0.05 -3.24
C SER A 67 4.80 -1.07 -2.68
N LYS A 68 4.24 -0.82 -1.50
CA LYS A 68 3.05 -1.52 -1.00
C LYS A 68 1.85 -0.89 -1.71
N GLY A 69 1.81 -1.07 -3.02
CA GLY A 69 0.54 -1.11 -3.73
C GLY A 69 -0.32 -2.23 -3.16
N ARG A 70 -1.59 -2.30 -3.61
CA ARG A 70 -2.56 -3.34 -3.24
C ARG A 70 -1.85 -4.68 -2.93
N PRO A 71 -2.04 -5.28 -1.73
CA PRO A 71 -1.35 -6.51 -1.38
C PRO A 71 -1.63 -7.56 -2.47
N LYS A 72 -0.55 -8.05 -3.10
CA LYS A 72 -0.62 -9.17 -4.02
C LYS A 72 -1.11 -10.35 -3.18
N VAL A 73 -2.27 -10.92 -3.55
CA VAL A 73 -2.70 -12.21 -2.98
C VAL A 73 -1.50 -13.14 -3.15
N GLN A 74 -0.93 -13.56 -2.02
CA GLN A 74 0.21 -14.47 -2.04
C GLN A 74 -0.33 -15.77 -2.62
N ALA A 75 0.12 -16.15 -3.82
CA ALA A 75 -0.07 -17.51 -4.28
C ALA A 75 0.52 -18.42 -3.18
N MET A 76 -0.28 -19.35 -2.66
CA MET A 76 0.14 -20.28 -1.61
C MET A 76 1.51 -20.87 -1.97
N SER A 77 2.43 -20.91 -1.01
CA SER A 77 3.74 -21.51 -1.22
C SER A 77 3.57 -22.93 -1.74
N PRO A 78 4.44 -23.43 -2.64
CA PRO A 78 4.38 -24.82 -3.11
C PRO A 78 4.30 -25.84 -1.96
N GLU A 79 4.92 -25.53 -0.81
CA GLU A 79 4.87 -26.36 0.40
C GLU A 79 3.48 -26.37 1.07
N GLN A 80 2.81 -25.22 1.11
CA GLN A 80 1.45 -25.09 1.66
C GLN A 80 0.43 -25.77 0.76
N GLU A 81 0.61 -25.68 -0.56
CA GLU A 81 -0.23 -26.41 -1.51
C GLU A 81 0.02 -27.92 -1.40
N LEU A 82 1.27 -28.37 -1.20
CA LEU A 82 1.58 -29.77 -0.91
C LEU A 82 0.90 -30.25 0.37
N GLU A 83 0.94 -29.47 1.44
CA GLU A 83 0.30 -29.82 2.71
C GLU A 83 -1.23 -29.87 2.58
N ARG A 84 -1.84 -28.88 1.92
CA ARG A 84 -3.27 -28.87 1.60
C ARG A 84 -3.66 -30.07 0.74
N LEU A 85 -2.92 -30.35 -0.34
CA LEU A 85 -3.18 -31.49 -1.22
C LEU A 85 -2.97 -32.82 -0.50
N ARG A 86 -2.04 -32.91 0.45
CA ARG A 86 -1.86 -34.09 1.31
C ARG A 86 -3.04 -34.28 2.25
N ALA A 87 -3.49 -33.21 2.90
CA ALA A 87 -4.67 -33.24 3.76
C ALA A 87 -5.94 -33.62 2.97
N GLU A 88 -6.12 -33.07 1.77
CA GLU A 88 -7.21 -33.43 0.86
C GLU A 88 -7.12 -34.91 0.44
N ASN A 89 -5.94 -35.37 0.03
CA ASN A 89 -5.74 -36.78 -0.31
C ASN A 89 -5.99 -37.71 0.89
N GLU A 90 -5.60 -37.31 2.09
CA GLU A 90 -5.83 -38.10 3.29
C GLU A 90 -7.33 -38.16 3.63
N TYR A 91 -8.03 -37.03 3.52
CA TYR A 91 -9.48 -36.96 3.70
C TYR A 91 -10.22 -37.83 2.68
N LEU A 92 -9.87 -37.72 1.39
CA LEU A 92 -10.43 -38.56 0.34
C LEU A 92 -10.12 -40.05 0.55
N LYS A 93 -8.91 -40.41 0.98
CA LYS A 93 -8.53 -41.79 1.33
C LYS A 93 -9.35 -42.33 2.50
N LYS A 94 -9.59 -41.51 3.53
CA LYS A 94 -10.45 -41.89 4.67
C LYS A 94 -11.88 -42.12 4.19
N LEU A 95 -12.45 -41.22 3.40
CA LEU A 95 -13.78 -41.41 2.80
C LEU A 95 -13.86 -42.67 1.94
N TRP A 96 -12.85 -42.95 1.12
CA TRP A 96 -12.77 -44.17 0.32
C TRP A 96 -12.60 -45.42 1.15
N ALA A 97 -11.90 -45.36 2.29
CA ALA A 97 -11.79 -46.48 3.21
C ALA A 97 -13.13 -46.76 3.91
N LEU A 98 -13.86 -45.71 4.31
CA LEU A 98 -15.23 -45.83 4.81
C LEU A 98 -16.16 -46.44 3.76
N GLN A 99 -16.01 -46.05 2.48
CA GLN A 99 -16.81 -46.58 1.38
C GLN A 99 -16.45 -48.04 1.01
N ARG A 100 -15.17 -48.42 1.10
CA ARG A 100 -14.72 -49.79 0.81
C ARG A 100 -15.01 -50.79 1.93
N GLY A 101 -15.30 -50.34 3.15
CA GLY A 101 -15.94 -51.15 4.19
C GLY A 101 -17.37 -51.58 3.88
N GLN A 102 -17.93 -51.16 2.73
CA GLN A 102 -19.18 -51.68 2.16
C GLN A 102 -19.00 -52.38 0.80
N ASN A 103 -17.76 -52.64 0.37
CA ASN A 103 -17.48 -53.25 -0.94
C ASN A 103 -16.54 -54.45 -0.82
N ASP A 104 -16.82 -55.31 0.16
CA ASP A 104 -16.49 -56.75 0.06
C ASP A 104 -17.37 -57.36 -1.03
N GLY A 105 -17.01 -57.11 -2.29
CA GLY A 105 -17.78 -57.59 -3.40
C GLY A 105 -17.37 -56.97 -4.73
N LYS A 106 -16.36 -57.57 -5.36
CA LYS A 106 -16.02 -57.50 -6.79
C LYS A 106 -14.99 -56.42 -7.18
N GLY A 107 -13.73 -56.84 -7.16
CA GLY A 107 -12.67 -56.17 -7.93
C GLY A 107 -12.89 -56.32 -9.45
N PRO A 108 -12.49 -55.34 -10.27
CA PRO A 108 -12.51 -55.49 -11.71
C PRO A 108 -11.39 -56.44 -12.15
N MET A 109 -11.83 -57.57 -12.70
CA MET A 109 -11.08 -58.51 -13.51
C MET A 109 -10.85 -57.89 -14.89
N ASN A 110 -9.60 -57.56 -15.21
CA ASN A 110 -8.92 -57.95 -16.47
C ASN A 110 -7.53 -57.31 -16.60
N THR A 111 -6.52 -58.17 -16.48
CA THR A 111 -5.21 -58.04 -17.10
C THR A 111 -5.31 -58.40 -18.59
N SER A 112 -4.59 -57.66 -19.43
CA SER A 112 -3.94 -58.08 -20.69
C SER A 112 -4.72 -58.92 -21.72
N SER A 113 -4.99 -58.31 -22.89
CA SER A 113 -4.43 -58.68 -24.20
C SER A 113 -4.69 -57.55 -25.20
#